data_AF-A0A243RB17-F1
#
_entry.id   AF-A0A243RB17-F1
#
_cell.length_a   1.000
_cell.length_b   1.000
_cell.length_c   1.000
_cell.angle_alpha   90.00
_cell.angle_beta   90.00
_cell.angle_gamma   90.00
#
_symmetry.space_group_name_H-M   'P 1'
#
loop_
_entity.id
_entity.type
_entity.pdbx_description
1 polymer ?
#
loop_
_entity_poly.entity_id
_entity_poly.type
_entity_poly.pdbx_seq_one_letter_code
_entity_poly.pdbx_strand_id
1 'polypeptide(L)'
;MNEDDIADAEVIVAELAANAERHARPPYELRIFSLYGVPAWCEVADGDPDLYEVRIILDLLRSVKEIGLPLLAENGRGLLLARRLSRGHCRVRPVTIFTSGDAGTPGKAVAFALPTHSGSRLTFPCLPADH
;
A
#
# COMPACT_ATOMS: atom_id res chain seq x y z
N MET A 1 -16.13 -4.07 12.53
CA MET A 1 -15.78 -4.13 11.10
C MET A 1 -17.04 -4.55 10.38
N ASN A 2 -17.58 -3.67 9.53
CA ASN A 2 -18.74 -4.00 8.70
C ASN A 2 -18.26 -4.61 7.37
N GLU A 3 -19.17 -5.13 6.55
CA GLU A 3 -18.83 -5.75 5.26
C GLU A 3 -18.22 -4.73 4.28
N ASP A 4 -18.66 -3.47 4.33
CA ASP A 4 -18.13 -2.38 3.49
C ASP A 4 -16.62 -2.13 3.75
N ASP A 5 -16.19 -2.17 5.01
CA ASP A 5 -14.78 -2.00 5.40
C ASP A 5 -13.88 -3.10 4.80
N ILE A 6 -14.40 -4.33 4.69
CA ILE A 6 -13.69 -5.47 4.10
C ILE A 6 -13.65 -5.32 2.58
N ALA A 7 -14.78 -5.02 1.95
CA ALA A 7 -14.86 -4.79 0.50
C ALA A 7 -13.94 -3.64 0.06
N ASP A 8 -13.87 -2.56 0.85
CA ASP A 8 -12.92 -1.47 0.63
C ASP A 8 -11.47 -1.98 0.66
N ALA A 9 -11.10 -2.80 1.65
CA ALA A 9 -9.75 -3.35 1.75
C ALA A 9 -9.41 -4.28 0.58
N GLU A 10 -10.36 -5.11 0.13
CA GLU A 10 -10.22 -5.97 -1.04
C GLU A 10 -9.95 -5.16 -2.31
N VAL A 11 -10.70 -4.08 -2.52
CA VAL A 11 -10.49 -3.16 -3.65
C VAL A 11 -9.10 -2.55 -3.60
N ILE A 12 -8.65 -2.08 -2.44
CA ILE A 12 -7.30 -1.50 -2.31
C ILE A 12 -6.23 -2.55 -2.67
N VAL A 13 -6.33 -3.77 -2.13
CA VAL A 13 -5.35 -4.84 -2.41
C VAL A 13 -5.30 -5.17 -3.90
N ALA A 14 -6.45 -5.36 -4.54
CA ALA A 14 -6.52 -5.69 -5.95
C ALA A 14 -5.87 -4.60 -6.83
N GLU A 15 -6.15 -3.33 -6.53
CA GLU A 15 -5.57 -2.19 -7.24
C GLU A 15 -4.05 -2.06 -7.03
N LEU A 16 -3.58 -2.28 -5.80
CA LEU A 16 -2.14 -2.25 -5.51
C LEU A 16 -1.40 -3.42 -6.17
N ALA A 17 -2.00 -4.61 -6.19
CA ALA A 17 -1.45 -5.78 -6.88
C ALA A 17 -1.38 -5.55 -8.41
N ALA A 18 -2.44 -5.01 -9.00
CA ALA A 18 -2.46 -4.66 -10.42
C ALA A 18 -1.42 -3.58 -10.77
N ASN A 19 -1.20 -2.60 -9.88
CA ASN A 19 -0.15 -1.61 -10.05
C ASN A 19 1.25 -2.24 -10.01
N ALA A 20 1.48 -3.14 -9.05
CA ALA A 20 2.75 -3.86 -8.93
C ALA A 20 3.05 -4.67 -10.19
N GLU A 21 2.07 -5.41 -10.70
CA GLU A 21 2.22 -6.21 -11.92
C GLU A 21 2.47 -5.34 -13.16
N ARG A 22 1.76 -4.22 -13.30
CA ARG A 22 1.82 -3.37 -14.49
C ARG A 22 3.06 -2.47 -14.54
N HIS A 23 3.52 -1.99 -13.40
CA HIS A 23 4.51 -0.91 -13.32
C HIS A 23 5.83 -1.32 -12.68
N ALA A 24 5.91 -2.49 -12.06
CA ALA A 24 7.12 -2.96 -11.39
C ALA A 24 7.58 -4.32 -11.92
N ARG A 25 8.31 -5.06 -11.10
CA ARG A 25 8.90 -6.36 -11.46
C ARG A 25 8.81 -7.34 -10.30
N PRO A 26 8.76 -8.65 -10.56
CA PRO A 26 8.83 -9.65 -9.50
C PRO A 26 10.18 -9.57 -8.74
N PRO A 27 10.27 -10.13 -7.54
CA PRO A 27 9.21 -10.87 -6.83
C PRO A 27 8.10 -9.99 -6.28
N TYR A 28 6.89 -10.55 -6.18
CA TYR A 28 5.74 -9.89 -5.55
C TYR A 28 5.40 -10.57 -4.23
N GLU A 29 5.09 -9.80 -3.19
CA GLU A 29 4.65 -10.32 -1.90
C GLU A 29 3.46 -9.53 -1.36
N LEU A 30 2.50 -10.23 -0.75
CA LEU A 30 1.46 -9.62 0.07
C LEU A 30 1.75 -9.92 1.53
N ARG A 31 1.77 -8.88 2.37
CA ARG A 31 2.10 -8.98 3.79
C ARG A 31 1.01 -8.35 4.64
N ILE A 32 0.68 -8.98 5.75
CA ILE A 32 -0.22 -8.43 6.77
C ILE A 32 0.60 -8.15 8.03
N PHE A 33 0.62 -6.91 8.47
CA PHE A 33 1.29 -6.48 9.69
C PHE A 33 0.29 -6.40 10.82
N SER A 34 0.54 -7.20 11.85
CA SER A 34 -0.25 -7.19 13.08
C SER A 34 0.41 -6.29 14.13
N LEU A 35 -0.36 -5.37 14.71
CA LEU A 35 0.03 -4.55 15.86
C LEU A 35 -0.73 -5.02 17.08
N TYR A 36 -0.02 -5.37 18.16
CA TYR A 36 -0.63 -5.90 19.39
C TYR A 36 -1.58 -7.09 19.14
N GLY A 37 -1.24 -7.95 18.18
CA GLY A 37 -2.07 -9.11 17.79
C GLY A 37 -3.25 -8.79 16.85
N VAL A 38 -3.42 -7.53 16.44
CA VAL A 38 -4.50 -7.11 15.54
C VAL A 38 -3.94 -6.80 14.14
N PRO A 39 -4.45 -7.42 13.06
CA PRO A 39 -4.12 -7.03 11.70
C PRO A 39 -4.40 -5.54 11.49
N ALA A 40 -3.34 -4.77 11.27
CA ALA A 40 -3.40 -3.32 11.29
C ALA A 40 -3.05 -2.71 9.93
N TRP A 41 -2.21 -3.39 9.15
CA TRP A 41 -1.76 -2.93 7.85
C TRP A 41 -1.63 -4.08 6.87
N CYS A 42 -1.93 -3.79 5.62
CA CYS A 42 -1.64 -4.65 4.49
C CYS A 42 -0.61 -3.96 3.60
N GLU A 43 0.38 -4.71 3.14
CA GLU A 43 1.39 -4.27 2.19
C GLU A 43 1.35 -5.15 0.94
N VAL A 44 1.46 -4.50 -0.22
CA VAL A 44 1.81 -5.14 -1.49
C VAL A 44 3.20 -4.69 -1.85
N ALA A 45 4.11 -5.64 -1.99
CA ALA A 45 5.52 -5.44 -2.28
C ALA A 45 5.89 -5.96 -3.68
N ASP A 46 6.82 -5.27 -4.33
CA ASP A 46 7.39 -5.62 -5.63
C ASP A 46 8.92 -5.42 -5.63
N GLY A 47 9.60 -6.11 -6.55
CA GLY A 47 11.07 -6.14 -6.67
C GLY A 47 11.67 -4.90 -7.34
N ASP A 48 10.91 -3.83 -7.56
CA ASP A 48 11.45 -2.55 -8.01
C ASP A 48 11.79 -1.66 -6.79
N PRO A 49 13.06 -1.30 -6.56
CA PRO A 49 13.45 -0.46 -5.43
C PRO A 49 13.07 1.02 -5.58
N ASP A 50 12.56 1.47 -6.74
CA ASP A 50 12.24 2.88 -6.95
C ASP A 50 10.96 3.34 -6.23
N LEU A 51 11.15 4.08 -5.13
CA LEU A 51 10.09 4.67 -4.31
C LEU A 51 9.62 6.05 -4.80
N TYR A 52 10.38 6.72 -5.65
CA TYR A 52 10.24 8.17 -5.88
C TYR A 52 8.91 8.51 -6.53
N GLU A 53 8.55 7.80 -7.60
CA GLU A 53 7.32 8.03 -8.33
C GLU A 53 6.08 7.84 -7.43
N VAL A 54 5.99 6.71 -6.73
CA VAL A 54 4.88 6.42 -5.83
C VAL A 54 4.79 7.46 -4.71
N ARG A 55 5.93 7.89 -4.15
CA ARG A 55 5.95 8.90 -3.09
C ARG A 55 5.44 10.26 -3.59
N ILE A 56 5.87 10.70 -4.77
CA ILE A 56 5.39 11.95 -5.40
C ILE A 56 3.87 11.89 -5.60
N ILE A 57 3.35 10.78 -6.12
CA ILE A 57 1.91 10.61 -6.35
C ILE A 57 1.14 10.67 -5.02
N LEU A 58 1.58 9.93 -3.99
CA LEU A 58 0.90 9.92 -2.69
C LEU A 58 0.92 11.30 -2.00
N ASP A 59 1.98 12.08 -2.16
CA ASP A 59 2.08 13.44 -1.61
C ASP A 59 1.25 14.45 -2.41
N LEU A 60 1.17 14.31 -3.73
CA LEU A 60 0.24 15.09 -4.56
C LEU A 60 -1.22 14.82 -4.15
N LEU A 61 -1.59 13.55 -4.02
CA LEU A 61 -2.93 13.14 -3.59
C LEU A 61 -3.28 13.62 -2.16
N ARG A 62 -2.27 13.94 -1.33
CA ARG A 62 -2.48 14.58 -0.02
C ARG A 62 -2.85 16.04 -0.11
N SER A 63 -2.30 16.73 -1.11
CA SER A 63 -2.39 18.18 -1.25
C SER A 63 -3.63 18.63 -2.01
N VAL A 64 -4.22 17.74 -2.80
CA VAL A 64 -5.41 18.03 -3.63
C VAL A 64 -6.70 17.75 -2.85
N LYS A 65 -7.52 18.79 -2.62
CA LYS A 65 -8.85 18.67 -1.95
C LYS A 65 -9.93 18.09 -2.85
N GLU A 66 -9.87 18.36 -4.15
CA GLU A 66 -10.77 17.81 -5.17
C GLU A 66 -9.91 17.39 -6.36
N ILE A 67 -9.84 16.08 -6.59
CA ILE A 67 -9.11 15.55 -7.74
C ILE A 67 -10.02 15.75 -8.95
N GLY A 68 -9.70 16.77 -9.75
CA GLY A 68 -10.22 16.92 -11.09
C GLY A 68 -9.95 15.66 -11.90
N LEU A 69 -10.87 15.33 -12.79
CA LEU A 69 -11.01 14.06 -13.50
C LEU A 69 -9.82 13.50 -14.33
N PRO A 70 -8.69 14.20 -14.66
CA PRO A 70 -7.66 13.58 -15.50
C PRO A 70 -6.87 12.42 -14.87
N LEU A 71 -6.75 12.37 -13.52
CA LEU A 71 -6.12 11.24 -12.79
C LEU A 71 -7.01 9.99 -12.74
N LEU A 72 -8.27 10.10 -13.16
CA LEU A 72 -9.24 9.01 -13.23
C LEU A 72 -9.25 8.32 -14.60
N ALA A 73 -8.35 8.63 -15.52
CA ALA A 73 -8.12 7.72 -16.65
C ALA A 73 -7.79 6.32 -16.09
N GLU A 74 -8.34 5.26 -16.67
CA GLU A 74 -8.41 3.90 -16.11
C GLU A 74 -7.06 3.29 -15.68
N ASN A 75 -5.93 3.91 -16.02
CA ASN A 75 -4.56 3.44 -15.75
C ASN A 75 -3.88 4.05 -14.51
N GLY A 76 -4.57 4.82 -13.65
CA GLY A 76 -3.91 5.53 -12.53
C GLY A 76 -4.68 5.60 -11.21
N ARG A 77 -5.79 4.84 -11.07
CA ARG A 77 -6.69 4.98 -9.92
C ARG A 77 -6.23 4.27 -8.65
N GLY A 78 -5.34 3.28 -8.74
CA GLY A 78 -5.04 2.42 -7.60
C GLY A 78 -4.50 3.14 -6.37
N LEU A 79 -3.55 4.08 -6.54
CA LEU A 79 -3.03 4.87 -5.41
C LEU A 79 -4.06 5.87 -4.86
N LEU A 80 -4.96 6.36 -5.71
CA LEU A 80 -6.08 7.21 -5.30
C LEU A 80 -7.09 6.41 -4.47
N LEU A 81 -7.50 5.23 -4.92
CA LEU A 81 -8.41 4.35 -4.19
C LEU A 81 -7.79 3.91 -2.87
N ALA A 82 -6.53 3.48 -2.88
CA ALA A 82 -5.76 3.18 -1.68
C ALA A 82 -5.82 4.33 -0.69
N ARG A 83 -5.58 5.57 -1.12
CA ARG A 83 -5.65 6.74 -0.25
C ARG A 83 -7.06 7.02 0.25
N ARG A 84 -8.07 7.02 -0.62
CA ARG A 84 -9.44 7.40 -0.28
C ARG A 84 -10.07 6.40 0.68
N LEU A 85 -10.02 5.12 0.32
CA LEU A 85 -10.61 4.04 1.10
C LEU A 85 -9.84 3.83 2.41
N SER A 86 -8.52 4.00 2.42
CA SER A 86 -7.72 4.03 3.68
C SER A 86 -7.81 5.35 4.47
N ARG A 87 -8.65 6.32 4.05
CA ARG A 87 -8.80 7.64 4.72
C ARG A 87 -7.44 8.32 4.94
N GLY A 88 -6.56 8.23 3.94
CA GLY A 88 -5.21 8.77 3.96
C GLY A 88 -4.17 7.92 4.69
N HIS A 89 -4.54 6.77 5.27
CA HIS A 89 -3.62 5.87 5.96
C HIS A 89 -2.96 4.92 4.96
N CYS A 90 -2.18 5.48 4.05
CA CYS A 90 -1.39 4.73 3.08
C CYS A 90 0.00 5.33 2.94
N ARG A 91 1.00 4.51 2.61
CA ARG A 91 2.39 4.94 2.45
C ARG A 91 3.14 4.02 1.50
N VAL A 92 4.30 4.49 1.03
CA VAL A 92 5.31 3.65 0.39
C VAL A 92 6.52 3.54 1.30
N ARG A 93 7.20 2.39 1.29
CA ARG A 93 8.46 2.17 2.03
C ARG A 93 9.39 1.19 1.30
N PRO A 94 10.71 1.27 1.52
CA PRO A 94 11.63 0.23 1.07
C PRO A 94 11.36 -1.07 1.82
N VAL A 95 11.58 -2.20 1.15
CA VAL A 95 11.49 -3.53 1.73
C VAL A 95 12.55 -4.45 1.15
N THR A 96 12.89 -5.50 1.90
CA THR A 96 13.59 -6.68 1.36
C THR A 96 12.57 -7.79 1.16
N ILE A 97 12.51 -8.36 -0.04
CA ILE A 97 11.60 -9.44 -0.46
C ILE A 97 12.36 -10.77 -0.44
N PHE A 98 11.82 -11.78 0.24
CA PHE A 98 12.51 -13.06 0.47
C PHE A 98 11.77 -14.18 -0.23
N THR A 99 12.01 -14.32 -1.54
CA THR A 99 11.59 -15.52 -2.28
C THR A 99 12.68 -16.58 -2.17
N SER A 100 12.33 -17.76 -1.62
CA SER A 100 13.18 -18.93 -1.35
C SER A 100 14.56 -18.91 -2.04
N GLY A 101 15.56 -18.39 -1.33
CA GLY A 101 16.94 -18.18 -1.78
C GLY A 101 17.64 -17.22 -0.81
N ASP A 102 18.92 -17.47 -0.53
CA ASP A 102 19.63 -16.91 0.64
C ASP A 102 19.91 -15.39 0.59
N ALA A 103 19.62 -14.72 -0.53
CA ALA A 103 19.77 -13.27 -0.66
C ALA A 103 18.41 -12.63 -0.95
N GLY A 104 17.93 -11.78 -0.03
CA GLY A 104 16.72 -11.00 -0.21
C GLY A 104 16.86 -9.99 -1.37
N THR A 105 15.77 -9.76 -2.09
CA THR A 105 15.70 -8.79 -3.19
C THR A 105 15.24 -7.43 -2.67
N PRO A 106 16.02 -6.35 -2.83
CA PRO A 106 15.55 -5.00 -2.51
C PRO A 106 14.36 -4.63 -3.39
N GLY A 107 13.36 -4.03 -2.79
CA GLY A 107 12.13 -3.62 -3.46
C GLY A 107 11.40 -2.51 -2.70
N LYS A 108 10.16 -2.28 -3.09
CA LYS A 108 9.26 -1.34 -2.42
C LYS A 108 7.98 -2.02 -2.02
N ALA A 109 7.33 -1.47 -1.00
CA ALA A 109 5.98 -1.85 -0.61
C ALA A 109 5.09 -0.61 -0.54
N VAL A 110 3.89 -0.75 -1.08
CA VAL A 110 2.78 0.17 -0.84
C VAL A 110 1.90 -0.44 0.24
N ALA A 111 1.74 0.30 1.33
CA ALA A 111 1.05 -0.13 2.54
C ALA A 111 -0.21 0.70 2.77
N PHE A 112 -1.26 0.09 3.30
CA PHE A 112 -2.45 0.80 3.79
C PHE A 112 -2.97 0.20 5.10
N ALA A 113 -3.58 1.03 5.94
CA ALA A 113 -4.13 0.60 7.21
C ALA A 113 -5.42 -0.19 6.99
N LEU A 114 -5.47 -1.38 7.56
CA LEU A 114 -6.67 -2.17 7.66
C LEU A 114 -7.62 -1.54 8.70
N PRO A 115 -8.94 -1.58 8.46
CA PRO A 115 -9.91 -1.29 9.51
C PRO A 115 -9.72 -2.29 10.65
N THR A 116 -9.84 -1.84 11.90
CA THR A 116 -9.90 -2.76 13.07
C THR A 116 -11.35 -3.09 13.41
N HIS A 117 -11.59 -4.01 14.35
CA HIS A 117 -12.96 -4.32 14.80
C HIS A 117 -13.76 -3.09 15.25
N SER A 118 -13.10 -2.10 15.84
CA SER A 118 -13.70 -0.83 16.27
C SER A 118 -13.83 0.22 15.15
N GLY A 119 -13.38 -0.09 13.92
CA GLY A 119 -13.32 0.86 12.80
C GLY A 119 -12.14 1.85 12.88
N SER A 120 -11.39 1.83 13.98
CA SER A 120 -10.15 2.61 14.11
C SER A 120 -9.08 2.08 13.18
N ARG A 121 -8.20 2.97 12.70
CA ARG A 121 -7.00 2.61 11.95
C ARG A 121 -5.77 2.95 12.80
N LEU A 122 -4.90 1.97 12.98
CA LEU A 122 -3.69 2.15 13.77
C LEU A 122 -2.63 2.84 12.92
N THR A 123 -1.85 3.75 13.52
CA THR A 123 -0.72 4.37 12.85
C THR A 123 0.32 3.31 12.48
N PHE A 124 0.92 3.43 11.29
CA PHE A 124 1.97 2.51 10.87
C PHE A 124 3.10 2.54 11.91
N PRO A 125 3.62 1.39 12.35
CA PRO A 125 4.72 1.38 13.31
C PRO A 125 5.90 2.14 12.72
N CYS A 126 6.62 2.90 13.55
CA CYS A 126 7.92 3.42 13.15
C CYS A 126 8.87 2.22 13.11
N LEU A 127 8.88 1.48 11.98
CA LEU A 127 9.82 0.39 11.80
C LEU A 127 11.23 0.99 11.79
N PRO A 128 12.21 0.42 12.50
CA PRO A 128 13.59 0.79 12.32
C PRO A 128 13.92 0.67 10.82
N ALA A 129 14.70 1.61 10.29
CA ALA A 129 15.23 1.46 8.94
C ALA A 129 16.01 0.14 8.92
N ASP A 130 15.62 -0.81 8.07
CA ASP A 130 16.36 -2.06 7.90
C ASP A 130 17.83 -1.68 7.61
N HIS A 131 18.73 -2.08 8.52
CA HIS A 131 20.16 -1.79 8.48
C HIS A 131 20.89 -2.51 7.36
#